data_AF-Q5F5I4-F1
#
_entry.id   AF-Q5F5I4-F1
#
_cell.length_a   1.000
_cell.length_b   1.000
_cell.length_c   1.000
_cell.angle_alpha   90.00
_cell.angle_beta   90.00
_cell.angle_gamma   90.00
#
_symmetry.space_group_name_H-M   'P 1'
#
loop_
_entity.id
_entity.type
_entity.pdbx_description
1 polymer ?
#
loop_
_entity_poly.entity_id
_entity_poly.type
_entity_poly.pdbx_seq_one_letter_code
_entity_poly.pdbx_strand_id
1 'polypeptide(L)'
;MKTFLHTQRKNFLDGISLHDCYRTAIKVEGRNVCFDFEDGFVVLDNNPNNQAGKHLKTDFSRVVLTHENRNAEDDYLVDIFEDIVFLGKRLFTVRKFLDFSELLEMINAQGYFLEFLYLYECIGVKTSDYFLEAVLVTGRSRECKKCFIKIMRASSFVYQWNNLRLNSEIV
;
A
#
# COMPACT_ATOMS: atom_id res chain seq x y z
N MET A 1 -13.92 2.45 -15.68
CA MET A 1 -12.66 3.09 -15.22
C MET A 1 -13.04 4.25 -14.33
N LYS A 2 -12.51 4.35 -13.11
CA LYS A 2 -12.75 5.54 -12.25
C LYS A 2 -11.84 6.67 -12.75
N THR A 3 -12.37 7.88 -12.83
CA THR A 3 -11.59 9.09 -13.20
C THR A 3 -11.11 9.76 -11.92
N PHE A 4 -9.87 10.27 -11.93
CA PHE A 4 -9.25 10.97 -10.81
C PHE A 4 -8.94 12.42 -11.17
N LEU A 5 -9.24 13.35 -10.28
CA LEU A 5 -8.95 14.79 -10.44
C LEU A 5 -7.49 15.11 -10.16
N HIS A 6 -6.90 14.44 -9.18
CA HIS A 6 -5.52 14.65 -8.78
C HIS A 6 -4.69 13.42 -9.15
N THR A 7 -3.53 13.68 -9.71
CA THR A 7 -2.50 12.68 -10.01
C THR A 7 -1.16 13.28 -9.62
N GLN A 8 -0.48 12.64 -8.67
CA GLN A 8 0.81 13.11 -8.16
C GLN A 8 1.83 11.99 -8.21
N ARG A 9 2.95 12.22 -8.90
CA ARG A 9 4.07 11.29 -8.88
C ARG A 9 4.81 11.41 -7.54
N LYS A 10 5.22 10.26 -7.01
CA LYS A 10 5.99 10.20 -5.77
C LYS A 10 7.34 10.93 -5.90
N ASN A 11 7.64 11.76 -4.90
CA ASN A 11 8.89 12.45 -4.62
C ASN A 11 9.05 12.65 -3.08
N PHE A 12 10.23 13.03 -2.59
CA PHE A 12 10.45 13.12 -1.12
C PHE A 12 9.58 14.16 -0.41
N LEU A 13 8.99 15.10 -1.14
CA LEU A 13 8.26 16.25 -0.61
C LEU A 13 6.75 16.14 -0.89
N ASP A 14 6.25 14.93 -1.15
CA ASP A 14 4.90 14.75 -1.68
C ASP A 14 3.77 15.24 -0.79
N GLY A 15 4.00 15.31 0.52
CA GLY A 15 2.92 15.56 1.45
C GLY A 15 1.83 14.50 1.38
N ILE A 16 2.15 13.24 1.05
CA ILE A 16 1.19 12.12 1.07
C ILE A 16 1.75 11.02 1.97
N SER A 17 0.94 10.56 2.92
CA SER A 17 1.26 9.45 3.81
C SER A 17 0.31 8.28 3.57
N LEU A 18 0.89 7.08 3.50
CA LEU A 18 0.17 5.82 3.48
C LEU A 18 0.13 5.14 4.86
N HIS A 19 0.72 5.74 5.89
CA HIS A 19 0.71 5.19 7.25
C HIS A 19 -0.73 4.99 7.72
N ASP A 20 -1.01 3.82 8.29
CA ASP A 20 -2.32 3.36 8.78
C ASP A 20 -3.45 3.40 7.74
N CYS A 21 -3.08 3.42 6.45
CA CYS A 21 -4.05 3.35 5.36
C CYS A 21 -4.39 1.88 5.06
N TYR A 22 -5.68 1.55 5.14
CA TYR A 22 -6.19 0.22 4.83
C TYR A 22 -6.50 0.11 3.35
N ARG A 23 -5.87 -0.87 2.71
CA ARG A 23 -6.11 -1.22 1.33
C ARG A 23 -7.17 -2.31 1.23
N THR A 24 -8.07 -2.18 0.25
CA THR A 24 -9.19 -3.12 0.03
C THR A 24 -9.09 -3.92 -1.26
N ALA A 25 -8.29 -3.50 -2.25
CA ALA A 25 -8.10 -4.29 -3.46
C ALA A 25 -6.73 -4.09 -4.14
N ILE A 26 -6.21 -5.18 -4.73
CA ILE A 26 -5.09 -5.17 -5.67
C ILE A 26 -5.57 -5.42 -7.08
N LYS A 27 -5.07 -4.68 -8.07
CA LYS A 27 -5.29 -5.00 -9.48
C LYS A 27 -3.98 -4.99 -10.23
N VAL A 28 -3.80 -5.97 -11.12
CA VAL A 28 -2.70 -6.02 -12.08
C VAL A 28 -3.31 -5.72 -13.45
N GLU A 29 -2.91 -4.61 -14.06
CA GLU A 29 -3.42 -4.11 -15.33
C GLU A 29 -2.24 -3.94 -16.29
N GLY A 30 -1.84 -5.04 -16.94
CA GLY A 30 -0.63 -5.09 -17.77
C GLY A 30 0.62 -4.86 -16.93
N ARG A 31 1.28 -3.71 -17.13
CA ARG A 31 2.50 -3.32 -16.38
C ARG A 31 2.21 -2.56 -15.09
N ASN A 32 0.94 -2.30 -14.79
CA ASN A 32 0.54 -1.52 -13.64
C ASN A 32 0.07 -2.43 -12.51
N VAL A 33 0.54 -2.16 -11.30
CA VAL A 33 -0.04 -2.71 -10.08
C VAL A 33 -0.70 -1.57 -9.30
N CYS A 34 -2.01 -1.72 -9.09
CA CYS A 34 -2.86 -0.74 -8.44
C CYS A 34 -3.20 -1.19 -7.01
N PHE A 35 -3.04 -0.28 -6.06
CA PHE A 35 -3.47 -0.42 -4.68
C PHE A 35 -4.63 0.54 -4.45
N ASP A 36 -5.84 -0.01 -4.31
CA ASP A 36 -7.07 0.75 -4.09
C ASP A 36 -7.34 0.87 -2.59
N PHE A 37 -7.47 2.11 -2.11
CA PHE A 37 -7.78 2.47 -0.73
C PHE A 37 -9.20 3.01 -0.68
N GLU A 38 -10.14 2.18 -0.24
CA GLU A 38 -11.55 2.58 -0.15
C GLU A 38 -11.75 3.73 0.84
N ASP A 39 -10.99 3.72 1.94
CA ASP A 39 -11.00 4.77 2.94
C ASP A 39 -10.02 5.93 2.66
N GLY A 40 -9.40 5.93 1.48
CA GLY A 40 -8.44 6.96 1.10
C GLY A 40 -7.07 6.83 1.78
N PHE A 41 -6.18 7.76 1.44
CA PHE A 41 -4.89 7.96 2.12
C PHE A 41 -4.80 9.36 2.73
N VAL A 42 -3.74 9.64 3.48
CA VAL A 42 -3.56 10.95 4.12
C VAL A 42 -2.79 11.89 3.21
N VAL A 43 -3.35 13.08 3.00
CA VAL A 43 -2.68 14.22 2.36
C VAL A 43 -2.32 15.22 3.45
N LEU A 44 -1.02 15.45 3.61
CA LEU A 44 -0.44 16.34 4.59
C LEU A 44 -0.75 17.81 4.24
N ASP A 45 -0.58 18.69 5.22
CA ASP A 45 -0.89 20.12 5.13
C ASP A 45 0.04 20.88 4.18
N ASN A 46 1.24 20.33 3.94
CA ASN A 46 2.24 20.87 3.04
C ASN A 46 2.08 20.40 1.58
N ASN A 47 1.10 19.54 1.27
CA ASN A 47 0.81 19.16 -0.10
C ASN A 47 0.17 20.36 -0.86
N PRO A 48 0.66 20.73 -2.06
CA PRO A 48 0.10 21.85 -2.83
C PRO A 48 -1.39 21.73 -3.18
N ASN A 49 -1.92 20.51 -3.21
CA ASN A 49 -3.34 20.22 -3.46
C ASN A 49 -4.18 20.21 -2.17
N ASN A 50 -3.57 20.48 -1.00
CA ASN A 50 -4.25 20.58 0.28
C ASN A 50 -4.16 22.01 0.83
N GLN A 51 -5.18 22.81 0.51
CA GLN A 51 -5.27 24.21 0.94
C GLN A 51 -5.92 24.38 2.32
N ALA A 52 -6.29 23.29 3.00
CA ALA A 52 -6.98 23.35 4.29
C ALA A 52 -6.03 23.66 5.46
N GLY A 53 -4.70 23.52 5.26
CA GLY A 53 -3.70 23.73 6.31
C GLY A 53 -3.73 22.68 7.43
N LYS A 54 -4.23 21.48 7.13
CA LYS A 54 -4.41 20.35 8.05
C LYS A 54 -4.11 19.04 7.35
N HIS A 55 -3.75 17.98 8.07
CA HIS A 55 -3.63 16.64 7.47
C HIS A 55 -5.02 16.03 7.29
N LEU A 56 -5.38 15.65 6.06
CA LEU A 56 -6.73 15.18 5.74
C LEU A 56 -6.69 13.83 5.02
N LYS A 57 -7.64 12.95 5.31
CA LYS A 57 -7.89 11.78 4.45
C LYS A 57 -8.53 12.18 3.14
N THR A 58 -8.22 11.47 2.07
CA THR A 58 -8.95 11.55 0.81
C THR A 58 -10.24 10.73 0.85
N ASP A 59 -11.12 10.92 -0.13
CA ASP A 59 -12.05 9.88 -0.56
C ASP A 59 -11.30 8.67 -1.14
N PHE A 60 -12.01 7.75 -1.80
CA PHE A 60 -11.40 6.62 -2.49
C PHE A 60 -10.16 7.06 -3.27
N SER A 61 -9.04 6.40 -3.00
CA SER A 61 -7.77 6.75 -3.62
C SER A 61 -7.05 5.50 -4.12
N ARG A 62 -6.04 5.75 -4.92
CA ARG A 62 -5.27 4.71 -5.59
C ARG A 62 -3.80 5.07 -5.63
N VAL A 63 -2.97 4.07 -5.37
CA VAL A 63 -1.56 4.08 -5.75
C VAL A 63 -1.39 3.22 -6.98
N VAL A 64 -0.68 3.72 -7.98
CA VAL A 64 -0.32 3.00 -9.20
C VAL A 64 1.19 2.90 -9.27
N LEU A 65 1.70 1.67 -9.34
CA LEU A 65 3.10 1.40 -9.66
C LEU A 65 3.19 0.87 -11.09
N THR A 66 4.08 1.45 -11.89
CA THR A 66 4.31 1.00 -13.27
C THR A 66 5.66 0.33 -13.37
N HIS A 67 5.69 -0.89 -13.89
CA HIS A 67 6.88 -1.71 -14.05
C HIS A 67 7.40 -1.70 -15.50
N GLU A 68 8.69 -1.95 -15.68
CA GLU A 68 9.24 -2.18 -17.02
C GLU A 68 8.87 -3.59 -17.53
N ASN A 69 8.79 -4.57 -16.62
CA ASN A 69 8.43 -5.94 -16.94
C ASN A 69 6.99 -6.03 -17.49
N ARG A 70 6.76 -6.92 -18.46
CA ARG A 70 5.43 -7.21 -19.00
C ARG A 70 4.55 -7.91 -17.98
N ASN A 71 5.15 -8.78 -17.16
CA ASN A 71 4.49 -9.37 -16.01
C ASN A 71 4.94 -8.61 -14.76
N ALA A 72 4.14 -7.65 -14.31
CA ALA A 72 4.50 -6.84 -13.16
C ALA A 72 4.58 -7.65 -11.85
N GLU A 73 3.93 -8.81 -11.77
CA GLU A 73 3.90 -9.65 -10.56
C GLU A 73 5.28 -10.22 -10.20
N ASP A 74 6.11 -10.52 -11.21
CA ASP A 74 7.47 -11.05 -11.02
C ASP A 74 8.42 -10.05 -10.31
N ASP A 75 8.01 -8.78 -10.24
CA ASP A 75 8.75 -7.72 -9.55
C ASP A 75 8.38 -7.61 -8.06
N TYR A 76 7.55 -8.51 -7.53
CA TYR A 76 7.11 -8.50 -6.13
C TYR A 76 7.64 -9.73 -5.38
N LEU A 77 8.23 -9.48 -4.21
CA LEU A 77 8.57 -10.51 -3.23
C LEU A 77 7.81 -10.22 -1.93
N VAL A 78 7.01 -11.17 -1.48
CA VAL A 78 6.16 -11.02 -0.28
C VAL A 78 6.61 -11.97 0.81
N ASP A 79 6.89 -11.41 1.98
CA ASP A 79 7.20 -12.14 3.19
C ASP A 79 6.10 -11.93 4.22
N ILE A 80 5.57 -13.01 4.78
CA ILE A 80 4.67 -12.95 5.94
C ILE A 80 5.37 -13.56 7.16
N PHE A 81 5.10 -12.98 8.32
CA PHE A 81 5.65 -13.43 9.59
C PHE A 81 4.54 -13.96 10.48
N GLU A 82 4.67 -15.21 10.87
CA GLU A 82 3.66 -15.93 11.65
C GLU A 82 4.25 -16.38 12.99
N ASP A 83 3.58 -16.02 14.07
CA ASP A 83 3.97 -16.43 15.41
C ASP A 83 3.51 -17.87 15.67
N ILE A 84 4.45 -18.75 15.98
CA ILE A 84 4.16 -20.10 16.45
C ILE A 84 3.89 -20.04 17.95
N VAL A 85 2.64 -20.26 18.31
CA VAL A 85 2.15 -20.18 19.70
C VAL A 85 1.88 -21.59 20.23
N PHE A 86 2.42 -21.90 21.41
CA PHE A 86 2.13 -23.15 22.13
C PHE A 86 1.71 -22.82 23.56
N LEU A 87 0.60 -23.42 24.01
CA LEU A 87 0.01 -23.15 25.34
C LEU A 87 -0.17 -21.64 25.64
N GLY A 88 -0.59 -20.86 24.63
CA GLY A 88 -0.82 -19.42 24.75
C GLY A 88 0.44 -18.55 24.81
N LYS A 89 1.64 -19.14 24.70
CA LYS A 89 2.91 -18.41 24.66
C LYS A 89 3.53 -18.47 23.27
N ARG A 90 3.95 -17.32 22.75
CA ARG A 90 4.75 -17.26 21.52
C ARG A 90 6.07 -17.98 21.77
N LEU A 91 6.35 -19.03 21.00
CA LEU A 91 7.63 -19.73 21.02
C LEU A 91 8.65 -19.02 20.13
N PHE A 92 8.31 -18.82 18.86
CA PHE A 92 9.14 -18.14 17.87
C PHE A 92 8.27 -17.64 16.70
N THR A 93 8.84 -16.78 15.87
CA THR A 93 8.21 -16.27 14.65
C THR A 93 8.87 -16.93 13.44
N VAL A 94 8.07 -17.46 12.52
CA VAL A 94 8.57 -17.97 11.23
C VAL A 94 8.32 -16.97 10.13
N ARG A 95 9.26 -16.87 9.20
CA ARG A 95 9.09 -16.17 7.92
C ARG A 95 8.58 -17.18 6.90
N LYS A 96 7.49 -16.85 6.22
CA LYS A 96 6.99 -17.60 5.06
C LYS A 96 7.03 -16.68 3.84
N PHE A 97 7.39 -17.25 2.70
CA PHE A 97 7.28 -16.57 1.42
C PHE A 97 5.88 -16.78 0.87
N LEU A 98 5.31 -15.73 0.29
CA LEU A 98 4.01 -15.75 -0.34
C LEU A 98 4.19 -15.28 -1.79
N ASP A 99 3.62 -16.00 -2.75
CA ASP A 99 3.59 -15.52 -4.13
C ASP A 99 2.70 -14.27 -4.21
N PHE A 100 3.05 -13.32 -5.07
CA PHE A 100 2.26 -12.09 -5.18
C PHE A 100 0.82 -12.39 -5.59
N SER A 101 0.60 -13.40 -6.43
CA SER A 101 -0.74 -13.88 -6.81
C SER A 101 -1.55 -14.40 -5.62
N GLU A 102 -0.90 -15.06 -4.65
CA GLU A 102 -1.58 -15.49 -3.41
C GLU A 102 -1.96 -14.28 -2.56
N LEU A 103 -1.09 -13.26 -2.49
CA LEU A 103 -1.45 -11.99 -1.84
C LEU A 103 -2.63 -11.30 -2.54
N LEU A 104 -2.67 -11.29 -3.88
CA LEU A 104 -3.81 -10.78 -4.66
C LEU A 104 -5.10 -11.48 -4.24
N GLU A 105 -5.08 -12.82 -4.20
CA GLU A 105 -6.24 -13.64 -3.85
C GLU A 105 -6.70 -13.37 -2.41
N MET A 106 -5.77 -13.35 -1.45
CA MET A 106 -6.07 -13.10 -0.04
C MET A 106 -6.79 -11.76 0.19
N ILE A 107 -6.32 -10.69 -0.48
CA ILE A 107 -6.93 -9.36 -0.36
C ILE A 107 -8.24 -9.27 -1.14
N ASN A 108 -8.23 -9.69 -2.40
CA ASN A 108 -9.37 -9.47 -3.31
C ASN A 108 -10.55 -10.41 -3.03
N ALA A 109 -10.31 -11.59 -2.42
CA ALA A 109 -11.37 -12.45 -1.89
C ALA A 109 -12.01 -11.88 -0.60
N GLN A 110 -11.58 -10.69 -0.15
CA GLN A 110 -12.06 -9.98 1.04
C GLN A 110 -11.88 -10.76 2.35
N GLY A 111 -10.92 -11.70 2.38
CA GLY A 111 -10.51 -12.37 3.62
C GLY A 111 -9.57 -11.50 4.47
N TYR A 112 -8.75 -10.70 3.80
CA TYR A 112 -7.69 -9.90 4.40
C TYR A 112 -7.71 -8.45 3.91
N PHE A 113 -7.28 -7.55 4.78
CA PHE A 113 -6.90 -6.18 4.44
C PHE A 113 -5.40 -6.02 4.60
N LEU A 114 -4.81 -5.12 3.81
CA LEU A 114 -3.40 -4.77 3.96
C LEU A 114 -3.32 -3.35 4.51
N GLU A 115 -2.85 -3.23 5.75
CA GLU A 115 -2.56 -1.97 6.40
C GLU A 115 -1.12 -1.57 6.12
N PHE A 116 -0.92 -0.37 5.61
CA PHE A 116 0.39 0.17 5.28
C PHE A 116 1.01 0.82 6.51
N LEU A 117 2.22 0.40 6.89
CA LEU A 117 2.92 1.01 8.03
C LEU A 117 4.03 1.93 7.53
N TYR A 118 4.95 1.41 6.72
CA TYR A 118 6.09 2.20 6.24
C TYR A 118 6.40 1.87 4.79
N LEU A 119 6.71 2.89 4.02
CA LEU A 119 7.18 2.76 2.64
C LEU A 119 8.56 3.39 2.53
N TYR A 120 9.55 2.57 2.24
CA TYR A 120 10.92 2.99 2.00
C TYR A 120 11.20 2.92 0.50
N GLU A 121 11.99 3.87 0.00
CA GLU A 121 12.38 3.95 -1.40
C GLU A 121 13.91 3.88 -1.52
N CYS A 122 14.37 2.99 -2.40
CA CYS A 122 15.75 2.95 -2.88
C CYS A 122 15.77 3.50 -4.31
N ILE A 123 16.28 4.73 -4.46
CA ILE A 123 16.26 5.45 -5.72
C ILE A 123 17.31 4.87 -6.67
N GLY A 124 16.88 4.43 -7.84
CA GLY A 124 17.76 4.14 -8.97
C GLY A 124 17.69 5.21 -10.06
N VAL A 125 18.52 5.06 -11.09
CA VAL A 125 18.62 6.04 -12.20
C VAL A 125 17.39 6.03 -13.10
N LYS A 126 16.80 4.85 -13.33
CA LYS A 126 15.61 4.65 -14.20
C LYS A 126 14.41 4.09 -13.45
N THR A 127 14.70 3.20 -12.50
CA THR A 127 13.70 2.49 -11.71
C THR A 127 14.06 2.62 -10.23
N SER A 128 13.05 2.68 -9.37
CA SER A 128 13.21 2.60 -7.92
C SER A 128 12.78 1.23 -7.42
N ASP A 129 13.42 0.77 -6.36
CA ASP A 129 12.92 -0.33 -5.54
C ASP A 129 12.18 0.26 -4.33
N TYR A 130 11.07 -0.35 -3.94
CA TYR A 130 10.33 0.03 -2.75
C TYR A 130 10.28 -1.14 -1.77
N PHE A 131 10.35 -0.82 -0.48
CA PHE A 131 10.11 -1.77 0.58
C PHE A 131 8.91 -1.29 1.38
N LEU A 132 7.83 -2.06 1.32
CA LEU A 132 6.60 -1.79 2.04
C LEU A 132 6.54 -2.71 3.26
N GLU A 133 6.59 -2.10 4.45
CA GLU A 133 6.21 -2.75 5.69
C GLU A 133 4.71 -2.55 5.93
N ALA A 134 4.02 -3.66 6.17
CA ALA A 134 2.57 -3.71 6.26
C ALA A 134 2.11 -4.77 7.27
N VAL A 135 0.80 -4.78 7.55
CA VAL A 135 0.12 -5.82 8.30
C VAL A 135 -1.02 -6.38 7.46
N LEU A 136 -1.06 -7.71 7.35
CA LEU A 136 -2.23 -8.43 6.87
C LEU A 136 -3.20 -8.63 8.02
N VAL A 137 -4.37 -8.00 7.93
CA VAL A 137 -5.41 -8.04 8.95
C VAL A 137 -6.57 -8.88 8.45
N THR A 138 -6.92 -9.95 9.17
CA THR A 138 -8.13 -10.72 8.85
C THR A 138 -9.38 -9.95 9.28
N GLY A 139 -10.37 -9.84 8.39
CA GLY A 139 -11.62 -9.15 8.73
C GLY A 139 -12.41 -9.80 9.88
N ARG A 140 -12.22 -11.10 10.12
CA ARG A 140 -13.02 -11.89 11.09
C ARG A 140 -12.34 -12.12 12.44
N SER A 141 -11.04 -12.40 12.46
CA SER A 141 -10.32 -12.76 13.70
C SER A 141 -9.51 -11.62 14.30
N ARG A 142 -9.41 -10.45 13.62
CA ARG A 142 -8.43 -9.39 13.93
C ARG A 142 -7.00 -9.91 14.05
N GLU A 143 -6.74 -11.07 13.44
CA GLU A 143 -5.41 -11.64 13.42
C GLU A 143 -4.56 -10.80 12.48
N CYS A 144 -3.43 -10.35 13.02
CA CYS A 144 -2.52 -9.43 12.36
C CYS A 144 -1.22 -10.18 12.06
N LYS A 145 -0.90 -10.36 10.79
CA LYS A 145 0.38 -10.93 10.35
C LYS A 145 1.24 -9.81 9.79
N LYS A 146 2.46 -9.64 10.32
CA LYS A 146 3.40 -8.70 9.70
C LYS A 146 3.70 -9.18 8.28
N CYS A 147 3.73 -8.25 7.35
CA CYS A 147 3.91 -8.49 5.93
C CYS A 147 4.93 -7.51 5.38
N PHE A 148 5.99 -8.00 4.73
CA PHE A 148 6.94 -7.16 4.02
C PHE A 148 6.81 -7.43 2.53
N ILE A 149 6.69 -6.38 1.74
CA ILE A 149 6.56 -6.45 0.29
C ILE A 149 7.72 -5.68 -0.31
N LYS A 150 8.66 -6.40 -0.91
CA LYS A 150 9.69 -5.79 -1.75
C LYS A 150 9.12 -5.64 -3.16
N ILE A 151 9.09 -4.42 -3.64
CA ILE A 151 8.68 -4.04 -4.99
C ILE A 151 9.94 -3.65 -5.74
N MET A 152 10.24 -4.36 -6.82
CA MET A 152 11.45 -4.17 -7.60
C MET A 152 11.17 -3.40 -8.88
N ARG A 153 12.14 -2.60 -9.33
CA ARG A 153 12.17 -2.04 -10.69
C ARG A 153 10.91 -1.26 -11.10
N ALA A 154 10.29 -0.55 -10.16
CA ALA A 154 9.18 0.33 -10.48
C ALA A 154 9.70 1.58 -11.20
N SER A 155 9.23 1.81 -12.42
CA SER A 155 9.55 2.98 -13.25
C SER A 155 8.76 4.23 -12.84
N SER A 156 7.59 4.03 -12.22
CA SER A 156 6.77 5.10 -11.68
C SER A 156 6.00 4.65 -10.45
N PHE A 157 5.78 5.59 -9.54
CA PHE A 157 4.89 5.47 -8.38
C PHE A 157 4.00 6.71 -8.37
N VAL A 158 2.69 6.53 -8.46
CA VAL A 158 1.73 7.63 -8.65
C VAL A 158 0.56 7.49 -7.69
N TYR A 159 0.26 8.57 -6.98
CA TYR A 159 -0.93 8.75 -6.16
C TYR A 159 -2.06 9.35 -6.98
N GLN A 160 -3.28 8.82 -6.84
CA GLN A 160 -4.49 9.28 -7.52
C GLN A 160 -5.65 9.40 -6.53
N TRP A 161 -6.34 10.54 -6.52
CA TRP A 161 -7.51 10.78 -5.65
C TRP A 161 -8.40 11.89 -6.24
N ASN A 162 -9.59 12.07 -5.65
CA ASN A 162 -10.53 13.11 -6.08
C ASN A 162 -10.67 14.22 -5.05
N ASN A 163 -11.16 13.92 -3.85
CA ASN A 163 -11.51 14.94 -2.87
C ASN A 163 -10.81 14.70 -1.54
N LEU A 164 -10.54 15.78 -0.81
CA LEU A 164 -10.17 15.74 0.60
C LEU A 164 -11.43 15.69 1.47
N ARG A 165 -11.43 14.84 2.49
CA ARG A 165 -12.49 14.76 3.48
C ARG A 165 -12.24 15.81 4.55
N LEU A 166 -12.85 16.98 4.41
CA LEU A 166 -12.64 18.13 5.32
C LEU A 166 -12.98 17.84 6.79
N ASN A 167 -13.82 16.83 7.05
CA ASN A 167 -14.20 16.40 8.41
C ASN A 167 -13.35 15.23 8.94
N SER A 168 -12.31 14.82 8.22
CA SER A 168 -11.42 13.70 8.57
C SER A 168 -10.00 14.19 8.76
N GLU A 169 -9.84 15.15 9.67
CA GLU A 169 -8.55 15.61 10.14
C GLU A 169 -7.83 14.49 10.90
N ILE A 170 -6.55 14.30 10.54
CA ILE A 170 -5.64 13.40 11.23
C ILE A 170 -4.72 14.28 12.08
N VAL A 171 -4.78 14.09 13.40
CA VAL A 171 -4.00 14.85 14.39
C VAL A 171 -2.68 14.13 14.67
#